data_AF-A0A7W0VDZ2-F1
#
_entry.id   AF-A0A7W0VDZ2-F1
#
_cell.length_a   1.000
_cell.length_b   1.000
_cell.length_c   1.000
_cell.angle_alpha   90.00
_cell.angle_beta   90.00
_cell.angle_gamma   90.00
#
_symmetry.space_group_name_H-M   'P 1'
#
loop_
_entity.id
_entity.type
_entity.pdbx_description
1 polymer ?
#
loop_
_entity_poly.entity_id
_entity_poly.type
_entity_poly.pdbx_seq_one_letter_code
_entity_poly.pdbx_strand_id
1 'polypeptide(L)'
;TYPDAREVTTVSLEHAGDPTRLAMLNKAQLRNALAAFRAASAGLLSLNDSTSENMRKLERGGIPGQLSFHITGMTAHGYEPVALRFFTLEPDGKLHYLTRSEVEALAAKKAKKKKGGWVDTDFSEAFTNMELSFRKPGDPSAPVIVHRHLAWNLANNAFTGSALEKHLLAKGKVSVITKAASYLLWNGAFSGIRDYLLANMAWMASDSTGIPPRFAKKAGFTQITYGTFTGAFLEDADPSTSEAMVKLWASQPRRKLGFRYGYPDFEKHLHLMITQPAEPKK
;
A
#
# COMPACT_ATOMS: atom_id res chain seq x y z
N THR A 1 -6.71 -12.41 -2.44
CA THR A 1 -7.31 -11.47 -1.46
C THR A 1 -7.29 -12.13 -0.10
N TYR A 2 -7.40 -11.37 1.00
CA TYR A 2 -7.55 -11.91 2.35
C TYR A 2 -9.05 -11.93 2.68
N PRO A 3 -9.80 -13.02 2.40
CA PRO A 3 -11.26 -13.02 2.50
C PRO A 3 -11.78 -12.79 3.92
N ASP A 4 -10.97 -13.20 4.92
CA ASP A 4 -11.32 -13.10 6.34
C ASP A 4 -10.71 -11.87 7.02
N ALA A 5 -10.02 -10.99 6.27
CA ALA A 5 -9.47 -9.77 6.85
C ALA A 5 -10.59 -8.90 7.43
N ARG A 6 -10.52 -8.63 8.73
CA ARG A 6 -11.37 -7.67 9.44
C ARG A 6 -10.73 -6.30 9.57
N GLU A 7 -9.41 -6.25 9.48
CA GLU A 7 -8.63 -5.02 9.47
C GLU A 7 -7.63 -5.04 8.32
N VAL A 8 -7.56 -3.93 7.58
CA VAL A 8 -6.60 -3.69 6.52
C VAL A 8 -5.89 -2.37 6.81
N THR A 9 -4.56 -2.37 6.77
CA THR A 9 -3.76 -1.14 6.84
C THR A 9 -2.97 -1.00 5.55
N THR A 10 -3.13 0.13 4.85
CA THR A 10 -2.30 0.51 3.70
C THR A 10 -1.44 1.70 4.08
N VAL A 11 -0.17 1.66 3.66
CA VAL A 11 0.77 2.78 3.83
C VAL A 11 1.38 3.10 2.48
N SER A 12 1.29 4.36 2.07
CA SER A 12 1.90 4.84 0.84
C SER A 12 2.25 6.33 0.92
N LEU A 13 2.79 6.93 -0.14
CA LEU A 13 3.16 8.36 -0.13
C LEU A 13 1.96 9.28 -0.35
N GLU A 14 0.89 8.73 -0.91
CA GLU A 14 -0.33 9.42 -1.28
C GLU A 14 -1.18 9.71 -0.05
N HIS A 15 -1.85 10.86 -0.07
CA HIS A 15 -2.83 11.23 0.93
C HIS A 15 -4.18 10.58 0.63
N ALA A 16 -5.01 10.38 1.67
CA ALA A 16 -6.36 9.81 1.54
C ALA A 16 -7.23 10.62 0.54
N GLY A 17 -7.20 11.94 0.66
CA GLY A 17 -7.92 12.88 -0.21
C GLY A 17 -9.17 13.47 0.46
N ASP A 18 -9.49 14.70 0.06
CA ASP A 18 -10.60 15.49 0.61
C ASP A 18 -11.93 15.24 -0.15
N PRO A 19 -12.93 14.58 0.48
CA PRO A 19 -14.22 14.31 -0.16
C PRO A 19 -15.13 15.54 -0.26
N THR A 20 -14.90 16.59 0.54
CA THR A 20 -15.75 17.80 0.55
C THR A 20 -15.67 18.55 -0.78
N ARG A 21 -14.58 18.34 -1.51
CA ARG A 21 -14.35 18.94 -2.83
C ARG A 21 -15.36 18.53 -3.87
N LEU A 22 -15.95 17.35 -3.75
CA LEU A 22 -17.01 16.88 -4.65
C LEU A 22 -18.20 17.85 -4.66
N ALA A 23 -18.55 18.42 -3.50
CA ALA A 23 -19.64 19.36 -3.37
C ALA A 23 -19.36 20.73 -4.04
N MET A 24 -18.10 21.04 -4.31
CA MET A 24 -17.68 22.30 -4.94
C MET A 24 -17.64 22.21 -6.48
N LEU A 25 -17.83 21.03 -7.06
CA LEU A 25 -17.75 20.84 -8.51
C LEU A 25 -19.10 21.10 -9.17
N ASN A 26 -19.10 21.93 -10.21
CA ASN A 26 -20.24 22.00 -11.13
C ASN A 26 -20.30 20.74 -12.03
N LYS A 27 -21.38 20.57 -12.78
CA LYS A 27 -21.62 19.40 -13.63
C LYS A 27 -20.50 19.13 -14.66
N ALA A 28 -19.91 20.16 -15.24
CA ALA A 28 -18.83 20.01 -16.20
C ALA A 28 -17.52 19.60 -15.52
N GLN A 29 -17.19 20.24 -14.39
CA GLN A 29 -16.02 19.91 -13.59
C GLN A 29 -16.10 18.48 -13.04
N LEU A 30 -17.26 18.06 -12.52
CA LEU A 30 -17.48 16.70 -12.02
C LEU A 30 -17.28 15.67 -13.14
N ARG A 31 -17.82 15.91 -14.34
CA ARG A 31 -17.63 15.02 -15.49
C ARG A 31 -16.16 14.84 -15.83
N ASN A 32 -15.40 15.94 -15.88
CA ASN A 32 -13.98 15.91 -16.20
C ASN A 32 -13.18 15.20 -15.09
N ALA A 33 -13.50 15.47 -13.83
CA ALA A 33 -12.84 14.84 -12.68
C ALA A 33 -13.09 13.32 -12.64
N LEU A 34 -14.32 12.88 -12.91
CA LEU A 34 -14.66 11.45 -13.02
C LEU A 34 -13.99 10.77 -14.22
N ALA A 35 -13.88 11.46 -15.36
CA ALA A 35 -13.19 10.92 -16.52
C ALA A 35 -11.68 10.73 -16.24
N ALA A 36 -11.04 11.71 -15.61
CA ALA A 36 -9.64 11.63 -15.20
C ALA A 36 -9.42 10.49 -14.18
N PHE A 37 -10.28 10.39 -13.16
CA PHE A 37 -10.23 9.31 -12.18
C PHE A 37 -10.39 7.94 -12.83
N ARG A 38 -11.33 7.78 -13.77
CA ARG A 38 -11.54 6.52 -14.50
C ARG A 38 -10.31 6.14 -15.32
N ALA A 39 -9.69 7.10 -16.02
CA ALA A 39 -8.49 6.85 -16.80
C ALA A 39 -7.32 6.40 -15.90
N ALA A 40 -7.08 7.10 -14.79
CA ALA A 40 -6.04 6.74 -13.83
C ALA A 40 -6.28 5.35 -13.20
N SER A 41 -7.51 5.08 -12.77
CA SER A 41 -7.89 3.78 -12.18
C SER A 41 -7.77 2.63 -13.18
N ALA A 42 -8.19 2.83 -14.43
CA ALA A 42 -8.02 1.84 -15.49
C ALA A 42 -6.53 1.52 -15.73
N GLY A 43 -5.67 2.54 -15.72
CA GLY A 43 -4.22 2.37 -15.77
C GLY A 43 -3.70 1.48 -14.65
N LEU A 44 -4.00 1.82 -13.39
CA LEU A 44 -3.57 1.06 -12.20
C LEU A 44 -4.05 -0.40 -12.24
N LEU A 45 -5.31 -0.63 -12.62
CA LEU A 45 -5.90 -1.97 -12.71
C LEU A 45 -5.31 -2.80 -13.87
N SER A 46 -5.06 -2.17 -15.02
CA SER A 46 -4.49 -2.85 -16.19
C SER A 46 -3.04 -3.25 -16.00
N LEU A 47 -2.24 -2.38 -15.38
CA LEU A 47 -0.83 -2.64 -15.12
C LEU A 47 -0.60 -3.55 -13.93
N ASN A 48 -1.62 -3.80 -13.09
CA ASN A 48 -1.43 -4.58 -11.87
C ASN A 48 -0.25 -4.06 -11.04
N ASP A 49 -0.04 -2.75 -11.00
CA ASP A 49 0.94 -2.05 -10.17
C ASP A 49 0.46 -0.62 -9.89
N SER A 50 1.01 -0.01 -8.84
CA SER A 50 0.69 1.36 -8.43
C SER A 50 1.71 2.33 -8.99
N THR A 51 1.70 2.57 -10.31
CA THR A 51 2.71 3.46 -10.90
C THR A 51 2.69 4.86 -10.27
N SER A 52 3.87 5.36 -9.91
CA SER A 52 4.05 6.68 -9.30
C SER A 52 3.40 7.80 -10.11
N GLU A 53 3.37 7.68 -11.44
CA GLU A 53 2.72 8.67 -12.31
C GLU A 53 1.21 8.71 -12.11
N ASN A 54 0.54 7.56 -12.10
CA ASN A 54 -0.91 7.51 -11.92
C ASN A 54 -1.32 7.89 -10.50
N MET A 55 -0.53 7.49 -9.51
CA MET A 55 -0.77 7.88 -8.12
C MET A 55 -0.63 9.39 -7.91
N ARG A 56 0.37 10.04 -8.54
CA ARG A 56 0.50 11.52 -8.53
C ARG A 56 -0.68 12.22 -9.18
N LYS A 57 -1.29 11.63 -10.23
CA LYS A 57 -2.49 12.19 -10.88
C LYS A 57 -3.71 12.13 -9.94
N LEU A 58 -3.77 11.15 -9.05
CA LEU A 58 -4.83 10.99 -8.05
C LEU A 58 -4.64 11.90 -6.82
N GLU A 59 -3.45 12.47 -6.63
CA GLU A 59 -3.10 13.31 -5.49
C GLU A 59 -3.75 14.70 -5.51
N ARG A 60 -4.25 15.13 -6.67
CA ARG A 60 -4.87 16.46 -6.88
C ARG A 60 -6.18 16.34 -7.64
N GLY A 61 -7.00 17.38 -7.51
CA GLY A 61 -8.25 17.50 -8.27
C GLY A 61 -9.51 17.15 -7.47
N GLY A 62 -10.66 17.21 -8.13
CA GLY A 62 -11.96 17.17 -7.46
C GLY A 62 -12.39 15.82 -6.87
N ILE A 63 -11.72 14.71 -7.24
CA ILE A 63 -11.99 13.36 -6.72
C ILE A 63 -10.88 13.01 -5.71
N PRO A 64 -11.21 12.57 -4.48
CA PRO A 64 -10.19 12.19 -3.50
C PRO A 64 -9.53 10.87 -3.91
N GLY A 65 -8.26 10.91 -4.31
CA GLY A 65 -7.55 9.82 -4.99
C GLY A 65 -7.60 8.45 -4.32
N GLN A 66 -6.91 8.30 -3.19
CA GLN A 66 -6.82 7.02 -2.47
C GLN A 66 -8.17 6.58 -1.92
N LEU A 67 -8.94 7.50 -1.33
CA LEU A 67 -10.30 7.25 -0.87
C LEU A 67 -11.17 6.65 -1.98
N SER A 68 -11.19 7.27 -3.15
CA SER A 68 -12.01 6.81 -4.28
C SER A 68 -11.51 5.50 -4.87
N PHE A 69 -10.19 5.29 -4.91
CA PHE A 69 -9.61 4.03 -5.38
C PHE A 69 -9.96 2.87 -4.43
N HIS A 70 -9.94 3.10 -3.12
CA HIS A 70 -10.34 2.09 -2.13
C HIS A 70 -11.85 1.79 -2.21
N ILE A 71 -12.70 2.82 -2.33
CA ILE A 71 -14.14 2.62 -2.57
C ILE A 71 -14.38 1.79 -3.83
N THR A 72 -13.67 2.08 -4.92
CA THR A 72 -13.77 1.33 -6.19
C THR A 72 -13.43 -0.14 -6.01
N GLY A 73 -12.30 -0.45 -5.35
CA GLY A 73 -11.90 -1.83 -5.07
C GLY A 73 -12.91 -2.58 -4.20
N MET A 74 -13.41 -1.95 -3.14
CA MET A 74 -14.37 -2.59 -2.23
C MET A 74 -15.74 -2.81 -2.89
N THR A 75 -16.18 -1.86 -3.72
CA THR A 75 -17.41 -1.99 -4.50
C THR A 75 -17.30 -3.13 -5.52
N ALA A 76 -16.15 -3.25 -6.20
CA ALA A 76 -15.88 -4.37 -7.12
C ALA A 76 -15.89 -5.74 -6.43
N HIS A 77 -15.61 -5.78 -5.11
CA HIS A 77 -15.72 -6.98 -4.28
C HIS A 77 -17.10 -7.15 -3.62
N GLY A 78 -18.09 -6.34 -3.99
CA GLY A 78 -19.47 -6.44 -3.50
C GLY A 78 -19.62 -6.03 -2.04
N TYR A 79 -18.91 -4.99 -1.61
CA TYR A 79 -19.08 -4.34 -0.30
C TYR A 79 -19.72 -2.97 -0.45
N GLU A 80 -20.42 -2.53 0.60
CA GLU A 80 -20.92 -1.16 0.75
C GLU A 80 -20.13 -0.40 1.83
N PRO A 81 -19.85 0.90 1.66
CA PRO A 81 -19.26 1.73 2.70
C PRO A 81 -20.26 1.96 3.85
N VAL A 82 -19.75 1.95 5.09
CA VAL A 82 -20.53 2.15 6.31
C VAL A 82 -20.21 3.49 6.96
N ALA A 83 -18.91 3.81 7.10
CA ALA A 83 -18.46 5.03 7.76
C ALA A 83 -17.08 5.45 7.26
N LEU A 84 -16.87 6.76 7.15
CA LEU A 84 -15.59 7.38 6.84
C LEU A 84 -15.18 8.29 8.00
N ARG A 85 -13.96 8.12 8.50
CA ARG A 85 -13.36 8.96 9.54
C ARG A 85 -11.95 9.39 9.13
N PHE A 86 -11.53 10.57 9.56
CA PHE A 86 -10.17 11.05 9.36
C PHE A 86 -9.43 11.05 10.70
N PHE A 87 -8.12 10.82 10.67
CA PHE A 87 -7.33 10.73 11.89
C PHE A 87 -5.89 11.22 11.71
N THR A 88 -5.27 11.57 12.83
CA THR A 88 -3.82 11.77 12.97
C THR A 88 -3.23 10.66 13.84
N LEU A 89 -1.90 10.51 13.79
CA LEU A 89 -1.18 9.67 14.74
C LEU A 89 -0.62 10.54 15.84
N GLU A 90 -0.91 10.15 17.07
CA GLU A 90 -0.27 10.70 18.26
C GLU A 90 1.21 10.28 18.34
N PRO A 91 2.06 11.00 19.09
CA PRO A 91 3.48 10.66 19.22
C PRO A 91 3.75 9.23 19.72
N ASP A 92 2.80 8.61 20.42
CA ASP A 92 2.87 7.22 20.91
C ASP A 92 2.32 6.19 19.91
N GLY A 93 1.83 6.62 18.74
CA GLY A 93 1.28 5.76 17.70
C GLY A 93 -0.22 5.46 17.83
N LYS A 94 -0.92 6.05 18.82
CA LYS A 94 -2.38 5.95 18.91
C LYS A 94 -3.05 6.79 17.82
N LEU A 95 -4.25 6.37 17.45
CA LEU A 95 -5.10 7.10 16.52
C LEU A 95 -5.85 8.20 17.26
N HIS A 96 -5.77 9.43 16.76
CA HIS A 96 -6.64 10.54 17.17
C HIS A 96 -7.62 10.84 16.03
N TYR A 97 -8.88 10.48 16.23
CA TYR A 97 -9.94 10.72 15.24
C TYR A 97 -10.36 12.18 15.28
N LEU A 98 -10.31 12.84 14.13
CA LEU A 98 -10.60 14.26 14.03
C LEU A 98 -12.09 14.52 14.21
N THR A 99 -12.40 15.45 15.11
CA THR A 99 -13.73 16.06 15.26
C THR A 99 -13.98 17.06 14.15
N ARG A 100 -15.25 17.46 13.98
CA ARG A 100 -15.63 18.51 13.00
C ARG A 100 -14.86 19.82 13.24
N SER A 101 -14.79 20.28 14.49
CA SER A 101 -14.08 21.51 14.85
C SER A 101 -12.58 21.45 14.53
N GLU A 102 -11.96 20.28 14.66
CA GLU A 102 -10.54 20.11 14.30
C GLU A 102 -10.34 20.12 12.78
N VAL A 103 -11.24 19.49 12.03
CA VAL A 103 -11.21 19.57 10.55
C VAL A 103 -11.36 21.03 10.10
N GLU A 104 -12.29 21.78 10.68
CA GLU A 104 -12.51 23.20 10.39
C GLU A 104 -11.26 24.04 10.74
N ALA A 105 -10.64 23.80 11.89
CA ALA A 105 -9.41 24.48 12.30
C ALA A 105 -8.21 24.20 11.38
N LEU A 106 -8.20 23.04 10.72
CA LEU A 106 -7.16 22.63 9.77
C LEU A 106 -7.46 23.05 8.33
N ALA A 107 -8.64 23.61 8.03
CA ALA A 107 -9.10 23.85 6.66
C ALA A 107 -8.11 24.69 5.83
N ALA A 108 -7.44 25.67 6.45
CA ALA A 108 -6.47 26.54 5.77
C ALA A 108 -5.06 25.91 5.59
N LYS A 109 -4.76 24.82 6.29
CA LYS A 109 -3.44 24.17 6.28
C LYS A 109 -3.38 23.08 5.22
N LYS A 110 -2.66 23.33 4.13
CA LYS A 110 -2.52 22.35 3.04
C LYS A 110 -1.60 21.19 3.43
N ALA A 111 -1.98 19.98 3.02
CA ALA A 111 -1.16 18.80 3.23
C ALA A 111 0.10 18.86 2.36
N LYS A 112 1.26 18.69 3.00
CA LYS A 112 2.57 18.68 2.32
C LYS A 112 2.91 17.29 1.80
N LYS A 113 3.64 17.25 0.69
CA LYS A 113 4.17 16.01 0.14
C LYS A 113 4.99 15.20 1.16
N LYS A 114 4.92 13.87 1.09
CA LYS A 114 5.64 12.95 1.99
C LYS A 114 7.10 12.70 1.61
N LYS A 115 7.49 12.99 0.36
CA LYS A 115 8.84 12.78 -0.17
C LYS A 115 9.24 13.88 -1.14
N GLY A 116 10.53 14.21 -1.20
CA GLY A 116 11.09 15.07 -2.25
C GLY A 116 10.83 14.50 -3.66
N GLY A 117 10.55 15.38 -4.63
CA GLY A 117 10.14 14.98 -6.00
C GLY A 117 8.67 14.55 -6.13
N TRP A 118 7.91 14.50 -5.03
CA TRP A 118 6.47 14.30 -5.04
C TRP A 118 5.70 15.62 -5.17
N VAL A 119 4.40 15.55 -5.41
CA VAL A 119 3.53 16.73 -5.57
C VAL A 119 2.91 17.13 -4.24
N ASP A 120 2.88 18.43 -3.94
CA ASP A 120 2.07 18.92 -2.82
C ASP A 120 0.59 18.76 -3.13
N THR A 121 -0.22 18.53 -2.11
CA THR A 121 -1.68 18.48 -2.28
C THR A 121 -2.25 19.89 -2.42
N ASP A 122 -3.49 19.98 -2.88
CA ASP A 122 -4.27 21.20 -2.96
C ASP A 122 -5.42 21.24 -1.93
N PHE A 123 -5.39 20.36 -0.92
CA PHE A 123 -6.41 20.21 0.12
C PHE A 123 -5.81 20.18 1.53
N SER A 124 -6.69 20.26 2.54
CA SER A 124 -6.28 20.34 3.95
C SER A 124 -5.55 19.08 4.43
N GLU A 125 -4.57 19.26 5.31
CA GLU A 125 -3.88 18.15 5.98
C GLU A 125 -4.79 17.28 6.84
N ALA A 126 -5.99 17.77 7.22
CA ALA A 126 -7.02 16.99 7.89
C ALA A 126 -7.41 15.71 7.11
N PHE A 127 -7.28 15.73 5.78
CA PHE A 127 -7.65 14.63 4.89
C PHE A 127 -6.46 13.76 4.47
N THR A 128 -5.41 13.71 5.31
CA THR A 128 -4.18 12.95 5.04
C THR A 128 -4.35 11.46 5.28
N ASN A 129 -4.91 11.07 6.44
CA ASN A 129 -5.14 9.67 6.78
C ASN A 129 -6.63 9.43 7.00
N MET A 130 -7.10 8.26 6.61
CA MET A 130 -8.52 7.92 6.74
C MET A 130 -8.69 6.51 7.26
N GLU A 131 -9.83 6.30 7.90
CA GLU A 131 -10.40 5.00 8.14
C GLU A 131 -11.75 4.91 7.42
N LEU A 132 -11.90 3.87 6.60
CA LEU A 132 -13.11 3.57 5.89
C LEU A 132 -13.58 2.17 6.30
N SER A 133 -14.81 2.11 6.80
CA SER A 133 -15.46 0.87 7.22
C SER A 133 -16.42 0.39 6.14
N PHE A 134 -16.47 -0.92 5.91
CA PHE A 134 -17.31 -1.55 4.88
C PHE A 134 -17.96 -2.83 5.39
N ARG A 135 -19.07 -3.24 4.77
CA ARG A 135 -19.71 -4.54 5.03
C ARG A 135 -20.36 -5.11 3.77
N LYS A 136 -20.85 -6.35 3.85
CA LYS A 136 -21.70 -6.91 2.80
C LYS A 136 -23.09 -6.25 2.84
N PRO A 137 -23.67 -5.89 1.69
CA PRO A 137 -24.99 -5.26 1.64
C PRO A 137 -26.09 -6.24 2.07
N GLY A 138 -27.23 -5.69 2.49
CA GLY A 138 -28.45 -6.46 2.78
C GLY A 138 -28.57 -7.03 4.19
N ASP A 139 -27.51 -6.97 5.01
CA ASP A 139 -27.54 -7.37 6.42
C ASP A 139 -26.81 -6.34 7.30
N PRO A 140 -27.54 -5.55 8.12
CA PRO A 140 -26.92 -4.60 9.03
C PRO A 140 -25.95 -5.23 10.06
N SER A 141 -26.10 -6.52 10.35
CA SER A 141 -25.27 -7.29 11.28
C SER A 141 -24.05 -7.95 10.62
N ALA A 142 -23.91 -7.83 9.30
CA ALA A 142 -22.78 -8.38 8.57
C ALA A 142 -21.44 -7.87 9.14
N PRO A 143 -20.39 -8.71 9.20
CA PRO A 143 -19.10 -8.30 9.74
C PRO A 143 -18.55 -7.06 9.03
N VAL A 144 -18.14 -6.07 9.83
CA VAL A 144 -17.50 -4.85 9.34
C VAL A 144 -16.01 -5.10 9.12
N ILE A 145 -15.52 -4.66 7.97
CA ILE A 145 -14.09 -4.57 7.64
C ILE A 145 -13.66 -3.13 7.83
N VAL A 146 -12.58 -2.93 8.58
CA VAL A 146 -11.98 -1.62 8.79
C VAL A 146 -10.74 -1.49 7.91
N HIS A 147 -10.71 -0.50 7.03
CA HIS A 147 -9.55 -0.17 6.21
C HIS A 147 -8.97 1.19 6.62
N ARG A 148 -7.74 1.19 7.12
CA ARG A 148 -6.97 2.40 7.42
C ARG A 148 -5.93 2.67 6.34
N HIS A 149 -5.94 3.89 5.82
CA HIS A 149 -4.92 4.39 4.92
C HIS A 149 -4.08 5.46 5.60
N LEU A 150 -2.76 5.27 5.63
CA LEU A 150 -1.80 6.21 6.19
C LEU A 150 -0.82 6.71 5.13
N ALA A 151 -0.75 8.03 4.99
CA ALA A 151 0.19 8.69 4.09
C ALA A 151 1.53 8.90 4.79
N TRP A 152 2.54 8.08 4.48
CA TRP A 152 3.83 8.08 5.14
C TRP A 152 5.00 7.67 4.24
N ASN A 153 6.17 8.27 4.47
CA ASN A 153 7.41 7.87 3.83
C ASN A 153 8.11 6.78 4.65
N LEU A 154 8.27 5.60 4.06
CA LEU A 154 8.85 4.43 4.74
C LEU A 154 10.39 4.40 4.76
N ALA A 155 11.07 5.44 4.26
CA ALA A 155 12.51 5.57 4.39
C ALA A 155 12.91 5.72 5.88
N ASN A 156 14.09 5.22 6.25
CA ASN A 156 14.56 5.15 7.63
C ASN A 156 14.47 6.49 8.37
N ASN A 157 14.82 7.60 7.69
CA ASN A 157 14.79 8.94 8.28
C ASN A 157 13.38 9.46 8.63
N ALA A 158 12.32 8.84 8.10
CA ALA A 158 10.94 9.20 8.36
C ALA A 158 10.15 8.09 9.09
N PHE A 159 10.60 6.84 8.99
CA PHE A 159 9.92 5.68 9.59
C PHE A 159 10.45 5.34 10.98
N THR A 160 11.77 5.24 11.17
CA THR A 160 12.36 4.75 12.42
C THR A 160 12.14 5.76 13.56
N GLY A 161 11.66 5.28 14.71
CA GLY A 161 11.23 6.06 15.87
C GLY A 161 9.90 6.80 15.70
N SER A 162 9.25 6.69 14.54
CA SER A 162 8.06 7.48 14.20
C SER A 162 6.80 7.00 14.90
N ALA A 163 5.78 7.86 14.91
CA ALA A 163 4.43 7.48 15.34
C ALA A 163 3.85 6.32 14.50
N LEU A 164 4.19 6.26 13.20
CA LEU A 164 3.77 5.13 12.36
C LEU A 164 4.40 3.82 12.81
N GLU A 165 5.72 3.80 13.08
CA GLU A 165 6.37 2.57 13.55
C GLU A 165 5.74 2.07 14.85
N LYS A 166 5.49 2.98 15.81
CA LYS A 166 4.81 2.63 17.08
C LYS A 166 3.39 2.11 16.84
N HIS A 167 2.63 2.73 15.92
CA HIS A 167 1.31 2.27 15.53
C HIS A 167 1.35 0.84 14.96
N LEU A 168 2.31 0.57 14.08
CA LEU A 168 2.49 -0.74 13.44
C LEU A 168 2.96 -1.81 14.42
N LEU A 169 3.84 -1.47 15.38
CA LEU A 169 4.27 -2.36 16.46
C LEU A 169 3.10 -2.75 17.37
N ALA A 170 2.21 -1.79 17.69
CA ALA A 170 1.03 -2.06 18.53
C ALA A 170 0.04 -3.04 17.90
N LYS A 171 0.09 -3.28 16.57
CA LYS A 171 -0.74 -4.29 15.89
C LYS A 171 -0.26 -5.73 16.16
N GLY A 172 0.99 -5.90 16.58
CA GLY A 172 1.59 -7.22 16.72
C GLY A 172 1.75 -7.92 15.37
N LYS A 173 1.37 -9.21 15.34
CA LYS A 173 1.65 -10.08 14.19
C LYS A 173 0.69 -9.82 13.01
N VAL A 174 1.23 -9.60 11.81
CA VAL A 174 0.44 -9.18 10.63
C VAL A 174 0.70 -10.05 9.39
N SER A 175 -0.30 -10.20 8.52
CA SER A 175 -0.06 -10.74 7.16
C SER A 175 0.19 -9.58 6.20
N VAL A 176 1.16 -9.72 5.30
CA VAL A 176 1.72 -8.59 4.55
C VAL A 176 1.54 -8.78 3.05
N ILE A 177 1.27 -7.68 2.35
CA ILE A 177 1.39 -7.60 0.89
C ILE A 177 2.34 -6.44 0.55
N THR A 178 3.30 -6.70 -0.34
CA THR A 178 3.90 -5.65 -1.16
C THR A 178 3.71 -5.98 -2.62
N LYS A 179 3.69 -4.94 -3.46
CA LYS A 179 3.45 -5.06 -4.89
C LYS A 179 4.09 -3.87 -5.58
N ALA A 180 4.98 -4.12 -6.54
CA ALA A 180 5.65 -3.08 -7.32
C ALA A 180 6.31 -1.98 -6.43
N ALA A 181 6.89 -2.37 -5.29
CA ALA A 181 7.39 -1.45 -4.28
C ALA A 181 8.79 -0.92 -4.60
N SER A 182 9.08 -0.64 -5.88
CA SER A 182 10.33 -0.06 -6.42
C SER A 182 11.62 -0.61 -5.79
N TYR A 183 11.65 -1.92 -5.53
CA TYR A 183 12.77 -2.62 -4.87
C TYR A 183 13.24 -1.98 -3.55
N LEU A 184 12.38 -1.20 -2.88
CA LEU A 184 12.76 -0.42 -1.71
C LEU A 184 13.25 -1.32 -0.56
N LEU A 185 12.65 -2.50 -0.37
CA LEU A 185 13.07 -3.47 0.65
C LEU A 185 14.46 -4.08 0.37
N TRP A 186 15.03 -3.88 -0.81
CA TRP A 186 16.41 -4.29 -1.11
C TRP A 186 17.42 -3.27 -0.61
N ASN A 187 17.01 -2.00 -0.54
CA ASN A 187 17.86 -0.87 -0.18
C ASN A 187 18.08 -0.78 1.34
N GLY A 188 19.26 -0.31 1.75
CA GLY A 188 19.58 -0.02 3.15
C GLY A 188 18.79 1.15 3.74
N ALA A 189 18.41 2.13 2.90
CA ALA A 189 17.62 3.31 3.31
C ALA A 189 16.18 2.98 3.75
N PHE A 190 15.74 1.74 3.60
CA PHE A 190 14.43 1.22 4.02
C PHE A 190 14.59 -0.01 4.94
N SER A 191 15.75 -0.14 5.60
CA SER A 191 15.99 -1.23 6.54
C SER A 191 15.01 -1.21 7.71
N GLY A 192 14.62 -0.04 8.23
CA GLY A 192 13.71 0.06 9.37
C GLY A 192 12.37 -0.63 9.12
N ILE A 193 11.72 -0.34 7.98
CA ILE A 193 10.48 -1.03 7.61
C ILE A 193 10.72 -2.51 7.31
N ARG A 194 11.83 -2.88 6.67
CA ARG A 194 12.18 -4.28 6.42
C ARG A 194 12.32 -5.07 7.73
N ASP A 195 12.98 -4.48 8.72
CA ASP A 195 13.26 -5.11 10.01
C ASP A 195 11.96 -5.24 10.83
N TYR A 196 11.10 -4.21 10.82
CA TYR A 196 9.73 -4.33 11.34
C TYR A 196 8.97 -5.50 10.72
N LEU A 197 8.96 -5.61 9.39
CA LEU A 197 8.26 -6.67 8.68
C LEU A 197 8.82 -8.04 9.06
N LEU A 198 10.14 -8.24 9.04
CA LEU A 198 10.77 -9.51 9.43
C LEU A 198 10.47 -9.91 10.88
N ALA A 199 10.34 -8.94 11.79
CA ALA A 199 10.02 -9.21 13.19
C ALA A 199 8.53 -9.50 13.44
N ASN A 200 7.62 -8.93 12.64
CA ASN A 200 6.18 -8.93 12.95
C ASN A 200 5.32 -9.65 11.91
N MET A 201 5.83 -10.02 10.74
CA MET A 201 5.01 -10.67 9.72
C MET A 201 4.76 -12.15 10.04
N ALA A 202 3.51 -12.58 9.91
CA ALA A 202 3.14 -14.00 9.86
C ALA A 202 3.58 -14.63 8.55
N TRP A 203 3.37 -13.92 7.45
CA TRP A 203 3.82 -14.24 6.11
C TRP A 203 3.62 -13.02 5.22
N MET A 204 4.20 -13.06 4.02
CA MET A 204 4.15 -11.99 3.04
C MET A 204 3.94 -12.54 1.64
N ALA A 205 2.99 -11.97 0.89
CA ALA A 205 2.95 -12.09 -0.57
C ALA A 205 3.60 -10.86 -1.23
N SER A 206 4.52 -11.11 -2.16
CA SER A 206 5.25 -10.07 -2.87
C SER A 206 5.58 -10.50 -4.30
N ASP A 207 5.81 -9.55 -5.19
CA ASP A 207 6.61 -9.80 -6.39
C ASP A 207 8.11 -9.82 -6.02
N SER A 208 9.01 -9.64 -6.99
CA SER A 208 10.45 -9.53 -6.70
C SER A 208 10.81 -8.35 -5.80
N THR A 209 9.93 -7.36 -5.58
CA THR A 209 10.23 -6.21 -4.71
C THR A 209 10.12 -6.52 -3.21
N GLY A 210 9.79 -7.77 -2.84
CA GLY A 210 9.75 -8.26 -1.46
C GLY A 210 11.11 -8.40 -0.78
N ILE A 211 11.12 -9.12 0.37
CA ILE A 211 12.32 -9.28 1.22
C ILE A 211 13.44 -10.02 0.46
N PRO A 212 14.67 -9.48 0.41
CA PRO A 212 15.81 -10.18 -0.19
C PRO A 212 16.12 -11.53 0.49
N PRO A 213 16.59 -12.55 -0.25
CA PRO A 213 16.79 -13.91 0.30
C PRO A 213 17.75 -13.96 1.49
N ARG A 214 18.81 -13.14 1.47
CA ARG A 214 19.76 -13.03 2.58
C ARG A 214 19.09 -12.62 3.89
N PHE A 215 18.15 -11.68 3.85
CA PHE A 215 17.48 -11.15 5.03
C PHE A 215 16.37 -12.09 5.50
N ALA A 216 15.59 -12.65 4.56
CA ALA A 216 14.57 -13.66 4.87
C ALA A 216 15.19 -14.87 5.58
N LYS A 217 16.26 -15.45 5.02
CA LYS A 217 16.99 -16.59 5.61
C LYS A 217 17.52 -16.27 7.00
N LYS A 218 18.16 -15.10 7.17
CA LYS A 218 18.70 -14.66 8.46
C LYS A 218 17.62 -14.53 9.54
N ALA A 219 16.42 -14.10 9.15
CA ALA A 219 15.27 -13.97 10.05
C ALA A 219 14.48 -15.28 10.26
N GLY A 220 14.96 -16.42 9.75
CA GLY A 220 14.29 -17.71 9.93
C GLY A 220 13.08 -17.93 9.01
N PHE A 221 13.01 -17.19 7.90
CA PHE A 221 11.97 -17.36 6.87
C PHE A 221 12.49 -18.23 5.71
N THR A 222 11.54 -18.90 5.05
CA THR A 222 11.71 -19.51 3.73
C THR A 222 10.90 -18.73 2.70
N GLN A 223 11.26 -18.89 1.42
CA GLN A 223 10.61 -18.22 0.31
C GLN A 223 10.18 -19.23 -0.75
N ILE A 224 8.90 -19.20 -1.13
CA ILE A 224 8.31 -20.06 -2.14
C ILE A 224 8.06 -19.23 -3.39
N THR A 225 8.60 -19.68 -4.52
CA THR A 225 8.52 -18.95 -5.79
C THR A 225 7.47 -19.53 -6.74
N TYR A 226 6.82 -18.63 -7.47
CA TYR A 226 5.88 -18.92 -8.55
C TYR A 226 6.27 -18.13 -9.79
N GLY A 227 5.97 -18.68 -10.96
CA GLY A 227 6.28 -18.07 -12.24
C GLY A 227 7.76 -18.16 -12.61
N THR A 228 8.27 -17.12 -13.26
CA THR A 228 9.66 -17.03 -13.75
C THR A 228 10.20 -15.64 -13.44
N PHE A 229 11.44 -15.57 -12.97
CA PHE A 229 12.14 -14.33 -12.71
C PHE A 229 13.58 -14.46 -13.21
N THR A 230 13.95 -13.68 -14.22
CA THR A 230 15.28 -13.66 -14.82
C THR A 230 16.08 -12.40 -14.47
N GLY A 231 15.46 -11.40 -13.86
CA GLY A 231 16.14 -10.19 -13.38
C GLY A 231 15.20 -9.04 -13.06
N ALA A 232 15.68 -8.06 -12.29
CA ALA A 232 14.89 -6.92 -11.86
C ALA A 232 14.41 -6.06 -13.05
N PHE A 233 13.16 -5.58 -12.95
CA PHE A 233 12.50 -4.74 -13.94
C PHE A 233 13.07 -3.32 -14.02
N LEU A 234 13.44 -2.76 -12.87
CA LEU A 234 14.01 -1.42 -12.79
C LEU A 234 15.54 -1.51 -12.84
N GLU A 235 16.15 -0.71 -13.72
CA GLU A 235 17.60 -0.71 -13.98
C GLU A 235 18.43 -0.32 -12.74
N ASP A 236 17.85 0.44 -11.82
CA ASP A 236 18.49 0.91 -10.59
C ASP A 236 18.42 -0.10 -9.43
N ALA A 237 17.83 -1.28 -9.64
CA ALA A 237 17.75 -2.32 -8.64
C ALA A 237 19.15 -2.91 -8.34
N ASP A 238 19.40 -3.23 -7.07
CA ASP A 238 20.69 -3.78 -6.61
C ASP A 238 21.05 -5.07 -7.38
N PRO A 239 22.13 -5.09 -8.19
CA PRO A 239 22.47 -6.24 -9.04
C PRO A 239 22.74 -7.51 -8.23
N SER A 240 23.38 -7.39 -7.07
CA SER A 240 23.70 -8.54 -6.21
C SER A 240 22.45 -9.22 -5.66
N THR A 241 21.44 -8.42 -5.28
CA THR A 241 20.15 -8.93 -4.81
C THR A 241 19.34 -9.50 -5.97
N SER A 242 19.38 -8.87 -7.15
CA SER A 242 18.77 -9.41 -8.38
C SER A 242 19.30 -10.81 -8.70
N GLU A 243 20.63 -10.98 -8.70
CA GLU A 243 21.26 -12.28 -8.95
C GLU A 243 20.88 -13.33 -7.89
N ALA A 244 20.79 -12.94 -6.62
CA ALA A 244 20.33 -13.82 -5.54
C ALA A 244 18.86 -14.24 -5.71
N MET A 245 18.00 -13.33 -6.19
CA MET A 245 16.60 -13.65 -6.53
C MET A 245 16.55 -14.61 -7.72
N VAL A 246 17.30 -14.38 -8.80
CA VAL A 246 17.37 -15.32 -9.94
C VAL A 246 17.76 -16.72 -9.47
N LYS A 247 18.78 -16.83 -8.61
CA LYS A 247 19.19 -18.11 -7.99
C LYS A 247 18.08 -18.73 -7.13
N LEU A 248 17.30 -17.92 -6.41
CA LEU A 248 16.15 -18.40 -5.62
C LEU A 248 15.06 -19.01 -6.53
N TRP A 249 14.71 -18.36 -7.64
CA TRP A 249 13.73 -18.90 -8.59
C TRP A 249 14.25 -20.17 -9.28
N ALA A 250 15.51 -20.18 -9.70
CA ALA A 250 16.13 -21.34 -10.36
C ALA A 250 16.29 -22.57 -9.44
N SER A 251 16.36 -22.36 -8.12
CA SER A 251 16.54 -23.46 -7.16
C SER A 251 15.25 -24.21 -6.82
N GLN A 252 14.09 -23.78 -7.33
CA GLN A 252 12.79 -24.37 -7.04
C GLN A 252 12.12 -24.91 -8.30
N PRO A 253 11.26 -25.94 -8.18
CA PRO A 253 10.44 -26.38 -9.31
C PRO A 253 9.55 -25.22 -9.78
N ARG A 254 9.43 -25.06 -11.10
CA ARG A 254 8.58 -24.03 -11.68
C ARG A 254 7.11 -24.28 -11.33
N ARG A 255 6.50 -23.33 -10.64
CA ARG A 255 5.06 -23.31 -10.35
C ARG A 255 4.38 -22.33 -11.31
N LYS A 256 3.40 -22.79 -12.09
CA LYS A 256 2.69 -21.92 -13.05
C LYS A 256 1.98 -20.79 -12.30
N LEU A 257 2.15 -19.56 -12.76
CA LEU A 257 1.42 -18.39 -12.29
C LEU A 257 0.50 -17.89 -13.41
N GLY A 258 -0.81 -17.93 -13.19
CA GLY A 258 -1.81 -17.63 -14.21
C GLY A 258 -2.25 -16.17 -14.29
N PHE A 259 -1.66 -15.29 -13.47
CA PHE A 259 -2.07 -13.88 -13.35
C PHE A 259 -0.86 -12.99 -13.05
N ARG A 260 -0.96 -11.70 -13.41
CA ARG A 260 0.08 -10.71 -13.11
C ARG A 260 0.00 -10.27 -11.65
N TYR A 261 1.14 -10.17 -11.00
CA TYR A 261 1.26 -9.64 -9.66
C TYR A 261 2.47 -8.71 -9.56
N GLY A 262 2.21 -7.39 -9.52
CA GLY A 262 3.26 -6.38 -9.39
C GLY A 262 4.02 -6.15 -10.69
N TYR A 263 5.29 -5.78 -10.55
CA TYR A 263 6.16 -5.65 -11.71
C TYR A 263 6.37 -7.01 -12.37
N PRO A 264 6.37 -7.08 -13.71
CA PRO A 264 6.96 -8.24 -14.38
C PRO A 264 8.49 -8.20 -14.19
N ASP A 265 9.21 -9.23 -14.59
CA ASP A 265 10.67 -9.17 -14.64
C ASP A 265 11.17 -8.39 -15.87
N PHE A 266 12.49 -8.23 -16.05
CA PHE A 266 13.05 -7.49 -17.18
C PHE A 266 12.69 -8.09 -18.57
N GLU A 267 12.42 -9.40 -18.62
CA GLU A 267 11.97 -10.12 -19.83
C GLU A 267 10.45 -10.23 -19.92
N LYS A 268 9.72 -9.51 -19.06
CA LYS A 268 8.26 -9.45 -18.97
C LYS A 268 7.60 -10.74 -18.47
N HIS A 269 8.35 -11.63 -17.82
CA HIS A 269 7.77 -12.79 -17.15
C HIS A 269 6.98 -12.36 -15.91
N LEU A 270 6.01 -13.21 -15.55
CA LEU A 270 5.21 -13.04 -14.35
C LEU A 270 5.79 -13.86 -13.21
N HIS A 271 5.83 -13.29 -12.02
CA HIS A 271 6.33 -13.93 -10.82
C HIS A 271 5.59 -13.49 -9.57
N LEU A 272 5.66 -14.35 -8.55
CA LEU A 272 5.16 -14.13 -7.21
C LEU A 272 6.07 -14.88 -6.24
N MET A 273 6.24 -14.33 -5.05
CA MET A 273 7.01 -14.89 -3.97
C MET A 273 6.20 -14.83 -2.67
N ILE A 274 6.13 -15.97 -1.98
CA ILE A 274 5.58 -16.07 -0.64
C ILE A 274 6.74 -16.20 0.34
N THR A 275 6.88 -15.26 1.28
CA THR A 275 7.85 -15.35 2.37
C THR A 275 7.11 -15.76 3.64
N GLN A 276 7.50 -16.88 4.25
CA GLN A 276 6.83 -17.45 5.42
C GLN A 276 7.85 -18.07 6.40
N PRO A 277 7.54 -18.23 7.69
CA PRO A 277 8.44 -18.88 8.64
C PRO A 277 8.91 -20.24 8.12
N ALA A 278 10.19 -20.55 8.31
CA ALA A 278 10.69 -21.87 7.98
C ALA A 278 9.99 -22.94 8.83
N GLU A 279 9.63 -24.08 8.23
CA GLU A 279 9.13 -25.20 9.01
C GLU A 279 10.22 -25.69 9.98
N PRO A 280 9.85 -26.14 11.19
CA PRO A 280 10.81 -26.77 12.09
C PRO A 280 11.44 -27.96 11.36
N LYS A 281 12.76 -28.07 11.41
CA LYS A 281 13.42 -29.30 10.97
C LYS A 281 12.94 -30.42 11.89
N LYS A 282 12.22 -31.40 11.33
CA LYS A 282 11.89 -32.65 12.02
C LYS A 282 13.15 -33.45 12.30
#